data_AF-A0A2R6LLP1-F1
#
_entry.id   AF-A0A2R6LLP1-F1
#
_cell.length_a   1.000
_cell.length_b   1.000
_cell.length_c   1.000
_cell.angle_alpha   90.00
_cell.angle_beta   90.00
_cell.angle_gamma   90.00
#
_symmetry.space_group_name_H-M   'P 1'
#
loop_
_entity.id
_entity.type
_entity.pdbx_description
1 polymer ?
#
loop_
_entity_poly.entity_id
_entity_poly.type
_entity_poly.pdbx_seq_one_letter_code
_entity_poly.pdbx_strand_id
1 'polypeptide(L)'
;MRRRTFMTAVGATTGWTLLPGTAGGADTIPDIAFDSTSSLLDANGEALTDEALIPVWAETTAYNADEDGNGDAVDYPDGTDIPLVATDGAVVGFGAMLVTDDAEFTYGNEEFVLNVWDAEVGGGTVLWDEGHDQFYDLSRFSQFESYAENRGYTVEATTDLASDLSDADAIVVTSPSDAFSDAEKDALSSFVDDGGAVFLHDQADYNNFDETANLDDIASELDVGFRFNDDQVLDDGNNDGPNYVPTTGRFNESSFDYFADREGISTTGFQRDQTYEATVESVADGDTFT
;
A
#
# COMPACT_ATOMS: atom_id res chain seq x y z
N MET A 1 -81.32 -2.21 29.01
CA MET A 1 -81.89 -0.86 28.78
C MET A 1 -80.80 0.17 29.00
N ARG A 2 -80.73 1.20 28.13
CA ARG A 2 -80.00 2.49 28.27
C ARG A 2 -78.46 2.41 28.28
N ARG A 3 -77.78 2.90 27.22
CA ARG A 3 -77.26 4.29 26.98
C ARG A 3 -76.09 4.63 27.93
N ARG A 4 -74.98 5.29 27.58
CA ARG A 4 -74.34 5.82 26.34
C ARG A 4 -73.08 6.60 26.85
N THR A 5 -71.93 6.52 26.14
CA THR A 5 -70.88 7.56 25.95
C THR A 5 -70.10 8.08 27.20
N PHE A 6 -68.84 8.50 27.25
CA PHE A 6 -67.82 9.08 26.34
C PHE A 6 -66.41 8.76 26.87
N MET A 7 -65.40 8.60 26.00
CA MET A 7 -64.25 9.52 25.92
C MET A 7 -63.26 9.13 24.81
N THR A 8 -62.63 10.16 24.26
CA THR A 8 -61.89 10.22 23.01
C THR A 8 -60.38 10.28 23.26
N ALA A 9 -59.63 9.58 22.39
CA ALA A 9 -58.23 9.66 21.95
C ALA A 9 -57.16 10.51 22.70
N VAL A 10 -55.98 9.88 22.92
CA VAL A 10 -54.60 10.36 22.63
C VAL A 10 -53.77 9.06 22.49
N GLY A 11 -53.14 8.72 21.36
CA GLY A 11 -51.93 9.28 20.76
C GLY A 11 -50.84 8.19 20.78
N ALA A 12 -50.57 7.55 19.64
CA ALA A 12 -49.55 6.51 19.53
C ALA A 12 -48.25 7.12 19.02
N THR A 13 -47.24 7.17 19.89
CA THR A 13 -45.83 7.34 19.50
C THR A 13 -45.18 5.97 19.57
N THR A 14 -45.08 5.28 18.44
CA THR A 14 -44.20 4.12 18.28
C THR A 14 -42.76 4.62 18.17
N GLY A 15 -41.99 4.46 19.24
CA GLY A 15 -40.55 4.61 19.20
C GLY A 15 -39.95 3.52 18.30
N TRP A 16 -39.16 3.93 17.32
CA TRP A 16 -38.30 3.02 16.57
C TRP A 16 -36.99 2.91 17.34
N THR A 17 -36.75 1.71 17.85
CA THR A 17 -35.45 1.31 18.37
C THR A 17 -34.56 1.07 17.15
N LEU A 18 -33.57 1.93 16.94
CA LEU A 18 -32.50 1.67 15.98
C LEU A 18 -31.67 0.50 16.53
N LEU A 19 -31.72 -0.63 15.83
CA LEU A 19 -30.68 -1.64 15.96
C LEU A 19 -29.42 -1.07 15.28
N PRO A 20 -28.22 -1.27 15.84
CA PRO A 20 -27.00 -0.97 15.10
C PRO A 20 -26.97 -1.89 13.87
N GLY A 21 -27.03 -1.29 12.69
CA GLY A 21 -26.72 -1.98 11.46
C GLY A 21 -25.24 -2.32 11.50
N THR A 22 -24.93 -3.60 11.37
CA THR A 22 -23.61 -4.07 10.99
C THR A 22 -23.30 -3.48 9.61
N ALA A 23 -22.45 -2.45 9.57
CA ALA A 23 -21.74 -2.09 8.35
C ALA A 23 -20.83 -3.29 8.04
N GLY A 24 -21.25 -4.14 7.11
CA GLY A 24 -20.34 -5.10 6.50
C GLY A 24 -19.56 -4.35 5.42
N GLY A 25 -18.41 -3.80 5.80
CA GLY A 25 -17.30 -3.63 4.85
C GLY A 25 -16.82 -5.02 4.42
N ALA A 26 -16.04 -5.11 3.36
CA ALA A 26 -15.38 -6.38 3.06
C ALA A 26 -14.50 -6.77 4.27
N ASP A 27 -14.28 -8.07 4.51
CA ASP A 27 -13.29 -8.46 5.54
C ASP A 27 -11.85 -8.24 5.03
N THR A 28 -11.70 -8.07 3.72
CA THR A 28 -10.44 -7.95 2.98
C THR A 28 -10.42 -6.67 2.13
N ILE A 29 -9.29 -5.99 2.06
CA ILE A 29 -9.09 -4.78 1.23
C ILE A 29 -9.47 -5.04 -0.25
N PRO A 30 -9.86 -4.00 -1.01
CA PRO A 30 -9.98 -4.09 -2.46
C PRO A 30 -8.65 -4.47 -3.13
N ASP A 31 -8.71 -4.74 -4.44
CA ASP A 31 -7.51 -4.88 -5.27
C ASP A 31 -6.55 -3.70 -5.07
N ILE A 32 -5.26 -3.94 -5.21
CA ILE A 32 -4.20 -2.94 -5.09
C ILE A 32 -3.75 -2.55 -6.50
N ALA A 33 -3.54 -1.26 -6.74
CA ALA A 33 -2.95 -0.74 -7.97
C ALA A 33 -1.44 -0.53 -7.78
N PHE A 34 -0.65 -1.00 -8.74
CA PHE A 34 0.81 -0.94 -8.72
C PHE A 34 1.27 -0.06 -9.88
N ASP A 35 1.34 1.26 -9.69
CA ASP A 35 1.82 2.18 -10.73
C ASP A 35 3.32 2.03 -10.92
N SER A 36 3.71 1.66 -12.14
CA SER A 36 5.11 1.55 -12.56
C SER A 36 5.90 0.65 -11.62
N THR A 37 5.46 -0.60 -11.48
CA THR A 37 6.05 -1.58 -10.56
C THR A 37 7.12 -2.44 -11.20
N SER A 38 8.18 -2.72 -10.44
CA SER A 38 9.07 -3.86 -10.68
C SER A 38 8.51 -5.13 -10.03
N SER A 39 9.03 -6.28 -10.43
CA SER A 39 8.87 -7.55 -9.73
C SER A 39 10.00 -7.76 -8.72
N LEU A 40 9.89 -8.79 -7.88
CA LEU A 40 10.94 -9.15 -6.93
C LEU A 40 11.59 -10.48 -7.31
N LEU A 41 12.86 -10.63 -6.99
CA LEU A 41 13.67 -11.84 -7.21
C LEU A 41 14.06 -12.48 -5.88
N ASP A 42 14.61 -13.69 -5.93
CA ASP A 42 15.20 -14.32 -4.76
C ASP A 42 16.58 -13.73 -4.45
N ALA A 43 17.16 -14.08 -3.31
CA ALA A 43 18.48 -13.60 -2.89
C ALA A 43 19.65 -13.92 -3.86
N ASN A 44 19.44 -14.79 -4.85
CA ASN A 44 20.43 -15.10 -5.90
C ASN A 44 20.17 -14.34 -7.21
N GLY A 45 19.13 -13.51 -7.29
CA GLY A 45 18.69 -12.86 -8.51
C GLY A 45 17.97 -13.82 -9.48
N GLU A 46 17.37 -14.89 -8.97
CA GLU A 46 16.51 -15.80 -9.74
C GLU A 46 15.03 -15.56 -9.41
N ALA A 47 14.11 -16.20 -10.15
CA ALA A 47 12.68 -16.06 -9.89
C ALA A 47 12.31 -16.48 -8.45
N LEU A 48 11.76 -15.54 -7.67
CA LEU A 48 11.26 -15.74 -6.33
C LEU A 48 9.98 -16.58 -6.36
N THR A 49 10.09 -17.82 -5.86
CA THR A 49 9.00 -18.80 -5.85
C THR A 49 8.68 -19.33 -4.45
N ASP A 50 9.38 -18.85 -3.42
CA ASP A 50 9.08 -19.19 -2.04
C ASP A 50 7.87 -18.37 -1.55
N GLU A 51 6.68 -18.97 -1.60
CA GLU A 51 5.43 -18.35 -1.18
C GLU A 51 5.46 -17.89 0.29
N ALA A 52 6.37 -18.39 1.13
CA ALA A 52 6.52 -17.93 2.51
C ALA A 52 7.03 -16.48 2.60
N LEU A 53 7.64 -15.96 1.52
CA LEU A 53 8.16 -14.60 1.44
C LEU A 53 7.25 -13.66 0.64
N ILE A 54 6.15 -14.14 0.03
CA ILE A 54 5.39 -13.39 -0.97
C ILE A 54 3.97 -13.07 -0.46
N PRO A 55 3.71 -11.82 -0.05
CA PRO A 55 2.35 -11.38 0.31
C PRO A 55 1.44 -11.18 -0.90
N VAL A 56 1.96 -10.64 -2.00
CA VAL A 56 1.16 -10.23 -3.18
C VAL A 56 1.83 -10.67 -4.48
N TRP A 57 1.04 -11.28 -5.35
CA TRP A 57 1.43 -11.57 -6.73
C TRP A 57 0.66 -10.69 -7.71
N ALA A 58 1.25 -10.44 -8.87
CA ALA A 58 0.53 -9.91 -10.02
C ALA A 58 -0.54 -10.91 -10.52
N GLU A 59 -1.52 -10.41 -11.27
CA GLU A 59 -2.48 -11.27 -11.97
C GLU A 59 -1.78 -12.24 -12.93
N THR A 60 -2.39 -13.41 -13.16
CA THR A 60 -1.80 -14.46 -14.03
C THR A 60 -1.63 -14.04 -15.51
N THR A 61 -2.19 -12.90 -15.88
CA THR A 61 -2.07 -12.27 -17.21
C THR A 61 -0.93 -11.26 -17.30
N ALA A 62 -0.36 -10.86 -16.16
CA ALA A 62 0.76 -9.94 -16.11
C ALA A 62 2.05 -10.59 -16.65
N TYR A 63 2.97 -9.76 -17.11
CA TYR A 63 4.26 -10.18 -17.67
C TYR A 63 5.34 -9.13 -17.43
N ASN A 64 6.61 -9.57 -17.36
CA ASN A 64 7.76 -8.69 -17.25
C ASN A 64 8.10 -8.06 -18.60
N ALA A 65 8.60 -6.82 -18.56
CA ALA A 65 9.16 -6.10 -19.68
C ALA A 65 10.46 -5.41 -19.24
N ASP A 66 11.50 -5.53 -20.06
CA ASP A 66 12.75 -4.77 -19.98
C ASP A 66 12.60 -3.51 -20.86
N GLU A 67 12.25 -2.37 -20.26
CA GLU A 67 11.94 -1.14 -21.00
C GLU A 67 13.17 -0.28 -21.35
N ASP A 68 14.24 -0.26 -20.55
CA ASP A 68 15.46 0.47 -20.89
C ASP A 68 16.38 -0.29 -21.88
N GLY A 69 16.22 -1.62 -21.99
CA GLY A 69 16.93 -2.49 -22.90
C GLY A 69 18.41 -2.69 -22.57
N ASN A 70 18.81 -2.52 -21.31
CA ASN A 70 20.17 -2.76 -20.82
C ASN A 70 20.45 -4.29 -20.65
N GLY A 71 19.40 -5.10 -20.53
CA GLY A 71 19.41 -6.56 -20.45
C GLY A 71 19.75 -7.16 -19.08
N ASP A 72 19.50 -6.46 -17.97
CA ASP A 72 19.64 -7.01 -16.60
C ASP A 72 18.31 -7.39 -15.93
N ALA A 73 17.16 -7.04 -16.53
CA ALA A 73 15.85 -7.58 -16.20
C ALA A 73 15.82 -9.13 -16.22
N VAL A 74 15.22 -9.73 -15.20
CA VAL A 74 14.94 -11.17 -15.15
C VAL A 74 13.48 -11.44 -15.50
N ASP A 75 13.24 -12.02 -16.68
CA ASP A 75 11.91 -12.48 -17.08
C ASP A 75 11.46 -13.70 -16.26
N TYR A 76 10.29 -13.63 -15.66
CA TYR A 76 9.67 -14.81 -15.05
C TYR A 76 9.23 -15.81 -16.14
N PRO A 77 9.49 -17.12 -15.96
CA PRO A 77 9.05 -18.12 -16.93
C PRO A 77 7.52 -18.19 -17.04
N ASP A 78 7.02 -18.40 -18.26
CA ASP A 78 5.58 -18.59 -18.54
C ASP A 78 4.87 -19.48 -17.50
N GLY A 79 3.83 -18.93 -16.86
CA GLY A 79 3.01 -19.64 -15.87
C GLY A 79 3.61 -19.69 -14.47
N THR A 80 4.72 -19.00 -14.22
CA THR A 80 5.23 -18.68 -12.88
C THR A 80 4.56 -17.40 -12.40
N ASP A 81 4.12 -17.38 -11.14
CA ASP A 81 3.54 -16.17 -10.56
C ASP A 81 4.62 -15.12 -10.30
N ILE A 82 4.32 -13.85 -10.62
CA ILE A 82 5.23 -12.71 -10.49
C ILE A 82 4.97 -12.01 -9.15
N PRO A 83 5.90 -12.01 -8.19
CA PRO A 83 5.76 -11.30 -6.92
C PRO A 83 5.85 -9.79 -7.10
N LEU A 84 4.97 -9.03 -6.44
CA LEU A 84 4.98 -7.56 -6.41
C LEU A 84 5.34 -6.99 -5.04
N VAL A 85 5.29 -7.84 -4.01
CA VAL A 85 5.71 -7.52 -2.64
C VAL A 85 6.43 -8.75 -2.09
N ALA A 86 7.48 -8.53 -1.29
CA ALA A 86 8.11 -9.58 -0.51
C ALA A 86 8.33 -9.13 0.95
N THR A 87 8.33 -10.08 1.86
CA THR A 87 8.63 -9.87 3.28
C THR A 87 9.58 -10.95 3.76
N ASP A 88 10.65 -10.55 4.45
CA ASP A 88 11.52 -11.45 5.21
C ASP A 88 11.85 -10.82 6.57
N GLY A 89 11.36 -11.42 7.65
CA GLY A 89 11.39 -10.80 8.97
C GLY A 89 10.67 -9.44 8.95
N ALA A 90 11.26 -8.43 9.59
CA ALA A 90 10.74 -7.06 9.66
C ALA A 90 11.15 -6.18 8.45
N VAL A 91 11.61 -6.79 7.35
CA VAL A 91 11.99 -6.09 6.12
C VAL A 91 10.98 -6.41 5.03
N VAL A 92 10.36 -5.38 4.47
CA VAL A 92 9.35 -5.51 3.41
C VAL A 92 9.79 -4.73 2.18
N GLY A 93 9.81 -5.42 1.04
CA GLY A 93 10.07 -4.84 -0.27
C GLY A 93 8.78 -4.68 -1.06
N PHE A 94 8.54 -3.49 -1.59
CA PHE A 94 7.44 -3.18 -2.50
C PHE A 94 8.01 -2.83 -3.87
N GLY A 95 7.53 -3.45 -4.94
CA GLY A 95 7.97 -3.12 -6.30
C GLY A 95 7.50 -1.74 -6.79
N ALA A 96 6.70 -1.00 -6.01
CA ALA A 96 6.15 0.28 -6.39
C ALA A 96 5.96 1.26 -5.23
N MET A 97 5.82 2.54 -5.58
CA MET A 97 5.38 3.62 -4.70
C MET A 97 3.85 3.60 -4.55
N LEU A 98 3.33 2.81 -3.61
CA LEU A 98 1.89 2.50 -3.53
C LEU A 98 0.99 3.65 -3.05
N VAL A 99 1.54 4.62 -2.30
CA VAL A 99 0.74 5.60 -1.54
C VAL A 99 1.17 7.04 -1.79
N THR A 100 1.69 7.33 -2.99
CA THR A 100 1.98 8.70 -3.42
C THR A 100 0.71 9.55 -3.43
N ASP A 101 0.85 10.87 -3.41
CA ASP A 101 -0.28 11.81 -3.45
C ASP A 101 -1.05 11.77 -4.77
N ASP A 102 -0.47 11.17 -5.82
CA ASP A 102 -1.12 10.93 -7.10
C ASP A 102 -1.82 9.55 -7.17
N ALA A 103 -1.70 8.71 -6.13
CA ALA A 103 -2.32 7.38 -6.08
C ALA A 103 -3.85 7.45 -5.99
N GLU A 104 -4.53 6.50 -6.65
CA GLU A 104 -5.98 6.38 -6.59
C GLU A 104 -6.44 5.52 -5.41
N PHE A 105 -6.71 6.16 -4.26
CA PHE A 105 -7.16 5.48 -3.03
C PHE A 105 -8.55 4.81 -3.12
N THR A 106 -9.15 4.71 -4.30
CA THR A 106 -10.30 3.82 -4.52
C THR A 106 -9.91 2.34 -4.53
N TYR A 107 -8.61 2.05 -4.70
CA TYR A 107 -7.98 0.75 -4.47
C TYR A 107 -7.59 0.57 -2.98
N GLY A 108 -7.11 -0.62 -2.61
CA GLY A 108 -6.73 -0.95 -1.23
C GLY A 108 -5.36 -0.42 -0.78
N ASN A 109 -4.71 0.43 -1.57
CA ASN A 109 -3.29 0.80 -1.43
C ASN A 109 -2.93 1.35 -0.05
N GLU A 110 -3.65 2.35 0.46
CA GLU A 110 -3.33 2.98 1.74
C GLU A 110 -3.56 2.05 2.92
N GLU A 111 -4.62 1.24 2.86
CA GLU A 111 -4.93 0.33 3.95
C GLU A 111 -3.96 -0.86 3.93
N PHE A 112 -3.53 -1.31 2.75
CA PHE A 112 -2.47 -2.31 2.61
C PHE A 112 -1.17 -1.85 3.26
N VAL A 113 -0.63 -0.67 2.88
CA VAL A 113 0.63 -0.19 3.45
C VAL A 113 0.51 0.03 4.96
N LEU A 114 -0.62 0.57 5.44
CA LEU A 114 -0.85 0.73 6.88
C LEU A 114 -0.96 -0.61 7.61
N ASN A 115 -1.60 -1.63 7.03
CA ASN A 115 -1.68 -2.96 7.63
C ASN A 115 -0.30 -3.62 7.71
N VAL A 116 0.57 -3.41 6.71
CA VAL A 116 1.96 -3.85 6.78
C VAL A 116 2.67 -3.16 7.94
N TRP A 117 2.51 -1.85 8.10
CA TRP A 117 3.10 -1.13 9.25
C TRP A 117 2.55 -1.65 10.59
N ASP A 118 1.25 -1.91 10.67
CA ASP A 118 0.63 -2.46 11.89
C ASP A 118 1.15 -3.86 12.24
N ALA A 119 1.44 -4.69 11.23
CA ALA A 119 1.96 -6.04 11.43
C ALA A 119 3.44 -6.04 11.82
N GLU A 120 4.26 -5.24 11.14
CA GLU A 120 5.73 -5.25 11.30
C GLU A 120 6.24 -4.30 12.40
N VAL A 121 5.52 -3.22 12.67
CA VAL A 121 5.91 -2.17 13.64
C VAL A 121 4.97 -2.17 14.85
N GLY A 122 3.66 -2.20 14.59
CA GLY A 122 2.61 -2.13 15.62
C GLY A 122 2.35 -0.72 16.18
N GLY A 123 3.00 0.31 15.63
CA GLY A 123 2.87 1.71 16.03
C GLY A 123 4.19 2.33 16.48
N GLY A 124 4.32 3.65 16.34
CA GLY A 124 5.52 4.36 16.77
C GLY A 124 5.98 5.43 15.77
N THR A 125 7.28 5.71 15.77
CA THR A 125 7.91 6.64 14.83
C THR A 125 8.41 5.91 13.60
N VAL A 126 7.97 6.37 12.42
CA VAL A 126 8.46 5.91 11.12
C VAL A 126 9.25 7.03 10.48
N LEU A 127 10.54 6.79 10.28
CA LEU A 127 11.39 7.69 9.54
C LEU A 127 11.15 7.52 8.04
N TRP A 128 11.27 8.62 7.30
CA TRP A 128 11.32 8.64 5.85
C TRP A 128 12.70 9.12 5.43
N ASP A 129 13.47 8.29 4.72
CA ASP A 129 14.77 8.69 4.23
C ASP A 129 14.62 9.82 3.20
N GLU A 130 15.44 10.87 3.36
CA GLU A 130 15.66 11.95 2.39
C GLU A 130 17.17 12.25 2.29
N GLY A 131 18.03 11.35 2.80
CA GLY A 131 19.49 11.51 2.84
C GLY A 131 20.23 11.13 1.56
N HIS A 132 19.57 10.40 0.66
CA HIS A 132 20.20 9.71 -0.47
C HIS A 132 19.67 10.18 -1.85
N ASP A 133 19.41 11.49 -1.99
CA ASP A 133 18.98 12.13 -3.24
C ASP A 133 17.73 11.49 -3.89
N GLN A 134 16.80 11.06 -3.04
CA GLN A 134 15.57 10.39 -3.46
C GLN A 134 14.62 11.38 -4.13
N PHE A 135 14.01 10.96 -5.25
CA PHE A 135 12.92 11.74 -5.85
C PHE A 135 11.65 11.67 -5.00
N TYR A 136 11.39 10.52 -4.36
CA TYR A 136 10.20 10.23 -3.55
C TYR A 136 10.39 10.59 -2.08
N ASP A 137 10.57 11.90 -1.83
CA ASP A 137 10.59 12.48 -0.49
C ASP A 137 9.20 12.44 0.19
N LEU A 138 9.15 12.61 1.52
CA LEU A 138 7.92 12.47 2.31
C LEU A 138 6.82 13.44 1.84
N SER A 139 7.20 14.59 1.28
CA SER A 139 6.26 15.62 0.83
C SER A 139 5.35 15.18 -0.32
N ARG A 140 5.69 14.08 -1.01
CA ARG A 140 4.87 13.44 -2.06
C ARG A 140 3.91 12.38 -1.53
N PHE A 141 3.89 12.13 -0.22
CA PHE A 141 3.07 11.13 0.44
C PHE A 141 2.19 11.77 1.54
N SER A 142 1.91 13.07 1.42
CA SER A 142 1.30 13.87 2.48
C SER A 142 -0.10 13.39 2.90
N GLN A 143 -0.86 12.79 1.98
CA GLN A 143 -2.14 12.16 2.28
C GLN A 143 -1.98 10.90 3.12
N PHE A 144 -1.01 10.04 2.77
CA PHE A 144 -0.72 8.82 3.53
C PHE A 144 -0.06 9.13 4.87
N GLU A 145 0.86 10.10 4.92
CA GLU A 145 1.43 10.64 6.16
C GLU A 145 0.31 11.04 7.13
N SER A 146 -0.60 11.92 6.69
CA SER A 146 -1.76 12.35 7.49
C SER A 146 -2.64 11.17 7.91
N TYR A 147 -2.80 10.18 7.05
CA TYR A 147 -3.59 8.99 7.32
C TYR A 147 -2.96 8.12 8.41
N ALA A 148 -1.68 7.79 8.29
CA ALA A 148 -0.92 7.02 9.27
C ALA A 148 -0.84 7.75 10.63
N GLU A 149 -0.63 9.06 10.64
CA GLU A 149 -0.61 9.87 11.86
C GLU A 149 -1.96 9.85 12.60
N ASN A 150 -3.08 9.95 11.86
CA ASN A 150 -4.42 9.81 12.43
C ASN A 150 -4.67 8.41 13.01
N ARG A 151 -3.87 7.41 12.61
CA ARG A 151 -3.90 6.03 13.09
C ARG A 151 -2.87 5.74 14.18
N GLY A 152 -2.11 6.75 14.61
CA GLY A 152 -1.27 6.70 15.81
C GLY A 152 0.23 6.61 15.55
N TYR A 153 0.67 6.68 14.29
CA TYR A 153 2.08 6.82 13.95
C TYR A 153 2.56 8.26 14.11
N THR A 154 3.86 8.44 14.22
CA THR A 154 4.55 9.70 13.94
C THR A 154 5.40 9.45 12.70
N VAL A 155 5.22 10.24 11.64
CA VAL A 155 6.01 10.07 10.42
C VAL A 155 6.89 11.30 10.26
N GLU A 156 8.18 11.12 10.05
CA GLU A 156 9.11 12.24 9.95
C GLU A 156 10.25 11.95 8.97
N ALA A 157 10.64 12.97 8.20
CA ALA A 157 11.78 12.86 7.30
C ALA A 157 13.11 12.94 8.05
N THR A 158 14.11 12.19 7.59
CA THR A 158 15.50 12.26 8.08
C THR A 158 16.48 12.39 6.92
N THR A 159 17.60 13.09 7.17
CA THR A 159 18.76 13.12 6.27
C THR A 159 20.02 12.60 6.97
N ASP A 160 19.90 12.05 8.18
CA ASP A 160 21.00 11.52 9.00
C ASP A 160 20.52 10.20 9.66
N LEU A 161 20.16 9.25 8.80
CA LEU A 161 19.54 7.98 9.15
C LEU A 161 20.30 7.26 10.27
N ALA A 162 21.63 7.15 10.16
CA ALA A 162 22.43 6.46 11.17
C ALA A 162 22.35 7.08 12.58
N SER A 163 22.07 8.39 12.68
CA SER A 163 21.91 9.08 13.96
C SER A 163 20.48 8.98 14.51
N ASP A 164 19.49 8.94 13.63
CA ASP A 164 18.07 9.06 14.00
C ASP A 164 17.39 7.70 14.24
N LEU A 165 17.89 6.60 13.66
CA LEU A 165 17.32 5.25 13.81
C LEU A 165 17.09 4.81 15.27
N SER A 166 17.91 5.27 16.22
CA SER A 166 17.82 4.83 17.62
C SER A 166 16.56 5.28 18.36
N ASP A 167 15.86 6.30 17.85
CA ASP A 167 14.62 6.84 18.41
C ASP A 167 13.37 6.46 17.55
N ALA A 168 13.56 5.65 16.51
CA ALA A 168 12.53 5.23 15.58
C ALA A 168 12.13 3.76 15.76
N ASP A 169 10.98 3.40 15.18
CA ASP A 169 10.45 2.03 15.17
C ASP A 169 10.47 1.45 13.74
N ALA A 170 10.47 2.29 12.71
CA ALA A 170 10.72 1.88 11.33
C ALA A 170 11.40 2.97 10.48
N ILE A 171 11.88 2.58 9.30
CA ILE A 171 12.42 3.46 8.26
C ILE A 171 11.85 3.08 6.90
N VAL A 172 11.44 4.08 6.12
CA VAL A 172 11.08 3.96 4.71
C VAL A 172 12.22 4.46 3.84
N VAL A 173 12.63 3.66 2.86
CA VAL A 173 13.60 4.02 1.82
C VAL A 173 12.94 3.82 0.46
N THR A 174 12.85 4.90 -0.33
CA THR A 174 12.27 4.93 -1.68
C THR A 174 13.39 5.13 -2.72
N SER A 175 13.51 4.30 -3.75
CA SER A 175 14.45 4.43 -4.90
C SER A 175 15.59 5.45 -4.73
N PRO A 176 16.62 5.15 -3.89
CA PRO A 176 17.68 6.08 -3.54
C PRO A 176 18.69 6.24 -4.67
N SER A 177 18.93 7.47 -5.10
CA SER A 177 19.92 7.78 -6.16
C SER A 177 21.36 7.61 -5.69
N ASP A 178 21.63 7.92 -4.42
CA ASP A 178 22.95 7.80 -3.82
C ASP A 178 23.09 6.50 -3.02
N ALA A 179 24.26 5.86 -3.16
CA ALA A 179 24.59 4.65 -2.41
C ALA A 179 24.74 4.92 -0.91
N PHE A 180 24.24 4.00 -0.10
CA PHE A 180 24.39 4.01 1.35
C PHE A 180 25.83 3.65 1.73
N SER A 181 26.39 4.37 2.70
CA SER A 181 27.71 4.04 3.24
C SER A 181 27.67 2.75 4.05
N ASP A 182 28.84 2.11 4.23
CA ASP A 182 28.96 0.94 5.09
C ASP A 182 28.48 1.20 6.53
N ALA A 183 28.61 2.44 7.03
CA ALA A 183 28.16 2.80 8.37
C ALA A 183 26.63 2.89 8.49
N GLU A 184 25.95 3.36 7.44
CA GLU A 184 24.47 3.39 7.39
C GLU A 184 23.92 1.98 7.24
N LYS A 185 24.55 1.15 6.40
CA LYS A 185 24.23 -0.27 6.26
C LYS A 185 24.41 -1.06 7.57
N ASP A 186 25.53 -0.87 8.27
CA ASP A 186 25.77 -1.44 9.61
C ASP A 186 24.69 -0.98 10.62
N ALA A 187 24.24 0.28 10.52
CA ALA A 187 23.20 0.84 11.39
C ALA A 187 21.82 0.23 11.08
N LEU A 188 21.46 0.05 9.81
CA LEU A 188 20.24 -0.63 9.38
C LEU A 188 20.21 -2.09 9.85
N SER A 189 21.33 -2.82 9.68
CA SER A 189 21.45 -4.20 10.17
C SER A 189 21.23 -4.28 11.68
N SER A 190 21.89 -3.40 12.44
CA SER A 190 21.71 -3.32 13.90
C SER A 190 20.27 -2.96 14.30
N PHE A 191 19.64 -2.05 13.54
CA PHE A 191 18.27 -1.61 13.78
C PHE A 191 17.26 -2.76 13.61
N VAL A 192 17.40 -3.55 12.53
CA VAL A 192 16.58 -4.75 12.31
C VAL A 192 16.81 -5.80 13.41
N ASP A 193 18.07 -6.05 13.80
CA ASP A 193 18.42 -6.97 14.89
C ASP A 193 17.81 -6.55 16.25
N ASP A 194 17.67 -5.25 16.48
CA ASP A 194 17.06 -4.67 17.68
C ASP A 194 15.52 -4.59 17.59
N GLY A 195 14.92 -4.99 16.47
CA GLY A 195 13.48 -5.13 16.27
C GLY A 195 12.81 -3.98 15.51
N GLY A 196 13.58 -3.09 14.89
CA GLY A 196 13.06 -2.08 13.97
C GLY A 196 12.70 -2.66 12.60
N ALA A 197 11.77 -2.01 11.90
CA ALA A 197 11.32 -2.45 10.57
C ALA A 197 11.89 -1.59 9.45
N VAL A 198 12.16 -2.20 8.29
CA VAL A 198 12.67 -1.51 7.09
C VAL A 198 11.70 -1.72 5.93
N PHE A 199 11.20 -0.63 5.38
CA PHE A 199 10.31 -0.63 4.21
C PHE A 199 11.06 -0.10 3.00
N LEU A 200 11.32 -0.99 2.04
CA LEU A 200 12.04 -0.67 0.80
C LEU A 200 11.02 -0.56 -0.33
N HIS A 201 10.94 0.60 -0.97
CA HIS A 201 10.09 0.83 -2.12
C HIS A 201 10.95 1.04 -3.36
N ASP A 202 10.71 0.21 -4.34
CA ASP A 202 11.30 0.28 -5.66
C ASP A 202 10.29 0.85 -6.67
N GLN A 203 10.71 0.97 -7.92
CA GLN A 203 9.86 1.32 -9.05
C GLN A 203 10.41 0.67 -10.33
N ALA A 204 9.58 0.63 -11.36
CA ALA A 204 9.97 0.14 -12.67
C ALA A 204 11.12 0.97 -13.30
N ASP A 205 11.92 0.29 -14.12
CA ASP A 205 13.00 0.84 -14.96
C ASP A 205 12.49 1.71 -16.14
N TYR A 206 11.65 2.70 -15.87
CA TYR A 206 11.32 3.67 -16.89
C TYR A 206 12.40 4.76 -16.97
N ASN A 207 13.40 4.55 -17.84
CA ASN A 207 14.62 5.37 -18.02
C ASN A 207 15.70 5.22 -16.93
N ASN A 208 15.84 4.04 -16.31
CA ASN A 208 16.87 3.75 -15.31
C ASN A 208 16.78 4.69 -14.09
N PHE A 209 15.56 4.92 -13.59
CA PHE A 209 15.29 5.71 -12.38
C PHE A 209 14.93 4.85 -11.17
N ASP A 210 14.76 3.55 -11.38
CA ASP A 210 14.53 2.49 -10.40
C ASP A 210 15.59 2.49 -9.29
N GLU A 211 16.87 2.73 -9.66
CA GLU A 211 18.01 2.71 -8.74
C GLU A 211 18.12 1.38 -7.95
N THR A 212 17.66 0.28 -8.57
CA THR A 212 17.54 -1.08 -8.01
C THR A 212 18.80 -1.52 -7.26
N ALA A 213 19.99 -1.20 -7.82
CA ALA A 213 21.27 -1.58 -7.25
C ALA A 213 21.49 -1.06 -5.81
N ASN A 214 21.04 0.16 -5.49
CA ASN A 214 21.21 0.73 -4.15
C ASN A 214 20.26 0.06 -3.14
N LEU A 215 19.04 -0.29 -3.55
CA LEU A 215 18.10 -1.07 -2.72
C LEU A 215 18.61 -2.50 -2.48
N ASP A 216 19.14 -3.14 -3.51
CA ASP A 216 19.68 -4.50 -3.41
C ASP A 216 20.97 -4.59 -2.58
N ASP A 217 21.76 -3.50 -2.53
CA ASP A 217 22.88 -3.37 -1.59
C ASP A 217 22.40 -3.35 -0.13
N ILE A 218 21.27 -2.69 0.17
CA ILE A 218 20.63 -2.73 1.50
C ILE A 218 20.06 -4.13 1.77
N ALA A 219 19.29 -4.69 0.85
CA ALA A 219 18.71 -6.03 1.00
C ALA A 219 19.79 -7.11 1.21
N SER A 220 20.95 -6.95 0.57
CA SER A 220 22.10 -7.83 0.76
C SER A 220 22.77 -7.66 2.12
N GLU A 221 22.88 -6.45 2.65
CA GLU A 221 23.39 -6.24 4.01
C GLU A 221 22.46 -6.84 5.06
N LEU A 222 21.14 -6.68 4.89
CA LEU A 222 20.13 -7.20 5.81
C LEU A 222 19.93 -8.72 5.71
N ASP A 223 20.62 -9.39 4.79
CA ASP A 223 20.56 -10.85 4.53
C ASP A 223 19.12 -11.34 4.27
N VAL A 224 18.29 -10.52 3.59
CA VAL A 224 16.90 -10.89 3.28
C VAL A 224 16.81 -11.79 2.05
N GLY A 225 15.79 -12.64 2.02
CA GLY A 225 15.54 -13.65 1.00
C GLY A 225 15.09 -13.15 -0.37
N PHE A 226 14.94 -11.83 -0.56
CA PHE A 226 14.47 -11.22 -1.80
C PHE A 226 15.40 -10.12 -2.33
N ARG A 227 15.29 -9.82 -3.62
CA ARG A 227 15.93 -8.70 -4.34
C ARG A 227 14.89 -7.99 -5.20
N PHE A 228 15.20 -6.78 -5.64
CA PHE A 228 14.39 -6.06 -6.61
C PHE A 228 14.83 -6.42 -8.03
N ASN A 229 13.88 -6.56 -8.95
CA ASN A 229 14.17 -6.84 -10.35
C ASN A 229 14.29 -5.52 -11.09
N ASP A 230 15.26 -5.41 -11.99
CA ASP A 230 15.42 -4.25 -12.86
C ASP A 230 14.47 -4.41 -14.07
N ASP A 231 13.17 -4.39 -13.80
CA ASP A 231 12.13 -4.66 -14.81
C ASP A 231 10.88 -3.78 -14.63
N GLN A 232 9.91 -4.00 -15.52
CA GLN A 232 8.57 -3.47 -15.38
C GLN A 232 7.54 -4.57 -15.53
N VAL A 233 6.60 -4.67 -14.58
CA VAL A 233 5.45 -5.57 -14.70
C VAL A 233 4.29 -4.86 -15.39
N LEU A 234 3.81 -5.44 -16.47
CA LEU A 234 2.69 -4.93 -17.27
C LEU A 234 1.51 -5.90 -17.26
N ASP A 235 0.29 -5.39 -17.30
CA ASP A 235 -0.93 -6.20 -17.55
C ASP A 235 -1.92 -5.45 -18.44
N ASP A 236 -2.25 -5.99 -19.61
CA ASP A 236 -3.19 -5.39 -20.57
C ASP A 236 -4.67 -5.56 -20.17
N GLY A 237 -4.99 -6.49 -19.27
CA GLY A 237 -6.34 -6.91 -18.90
C GLY A 237 -6.79 -6.49 -17.51
N ASN A 238 -5.88 -6.43 -16.53
CA ASN A 238 -6.14 -6.04 -15.15
C ASN A 238 -5.26 -4.84 -14.78
N ASN A 239 -5.72 -3.64 -15.10
CA ASN A 239 -5.00 -2.39 -14.85
C ASN A 239 -5.95 -1.23 -14.62
N ASP A 240 -5.43 -0.11 -14.08
CA ASP A 240 -6.18 1.14 -13.90
C ASP A 240 -6.06 2.10 -15.09
N GLY A 241 -6.23 1.59 -16.31
CA GLY A 241 -6.27 2.39 -17.54
C GLY A 241 -5.06 2.15 -18.44
N PRO A 242 -3.83 2.53 -18.04
CA PRO A 242 -2.61 2.11 -18.74
C PRO A 242 -2.11 0.76 -18.23
N ASN A 243 -1.49 -0.04 -19.11
CA ASN A 243 -1.03 -1.38 -18.77
C ASN A 243 0.17 -1.44 -17.79
N TYR A 244 0.84 -0.31 -17.56
CA TYR A 244 1.89 -0.15 -16.55
C TYR A 244 1.35 0.20 -15.15
N VAL A 245 0.03 0.21 -14.96
CA VAL A 245 -0.60 0.30 -13.64
C VAL A 245 -1.41 -0.99 -13.40
N PRO A 246 -0.76 -2.17 -13.34
CA PRO A 246 -1.46 -3.42 -13.06
C PRO A 246 -2.21 -3.35 -11.72
N THR A 247 -3.37 -4.01 -11.67
CA THR A 247 -4.19 -4.13 -10.46
C THR A 247 -4.34 -5.60 -10.10
N THR A 248 -4.29 -5.95 -8.82
CA THR A 248 -4.47 -7.35 -8.40
C THR A 248 -5.11 -7.50 -7.02
N GLY A 249 -5.89 -8.57 -6.88
CA GLY A 249 -6.41 -9.06 -5.60
C GLY A 249 -5.78 -10.41 -5.19
N ARG A 250 -4.64 -10.79 -5.77
CA ARG A 250 -3.98 -12.08 -5.50
C ARG A 250 -3.12 -11.99 -4.24
N PHE A 251 -3.80 -12.12 -3.10
CA PHE A 251 -3.21 -12.01 -1.77
C PHE A 251 -2.90 -13.38 -1.14
N ASN A 252 -1.78 -13.47 -0.43
CA ASN A 252 -1.40 -14.62 0.38
C ASN A 252 -1.96 -14.52 1.81
N GLU A 253 -3.30 -14.44 1.91
CA GLU A 253 -4.01 -14.28 3.19
C GLU A 253 -3.80 -15.44 4.18
N SER A 254 -3.29 -16.59 3.71
CA SER A 254 -2.96 -17.72 4.58
C SER A 254 -1.65 -17.53 5.36
N SER A 255 -0.76 -16.67 4.88
CA SER A 255 0.58 -16.49 5.43
C SER A 255 0.79 -15.10 6.03
N PHE A 256 0.06 -14.09 5.54
CA PHE A 256 0.19 -12.68 5.95
C PHE A 256 -1.17 -12.09 6.34
N ASP A 257 -1.18 -11.23 7.36
CA ASP A 257 -2.36 -10.53 7.88
C ASP A 257 -2.49 -9.08 7.40
N TYR A 258 -1.88 -8.76 6.25
CA TYR A 258 -1.80 -7.41 5.67
C TYR A 258 -3.09 -6.91 5.00
N PHE A 259 -4.13 -7.73 4.93
CA PHE A 259 -5.23 -7.51 3.99
C PHE A 259 -6.55 -7.11 4.65
N ALA A 260 -6.57 -6.76 5.94
CA ALA A 260 -7.79 -6.38 6.64
C ALA A 260 -8.36 -5.04 6.13
N ASP A 261 -9.64 -4.98 5.79
CA ASP A 261 -10.28 -3.74 5.34
C ASP A 261 -10.71 -2.85 6.52
N ARG A 262 -10.43 -1.55 6.43
CA ARG A 262 -10.85 -0.51 7.40
C ARG A 262 -11.21 0.77 6.65
N GLU A 263 -11.77 1.75 7.36
CA GLU A 263 -12.13 3.04 6.76
C GLU A 263 -10.89 3.83 6.31
N GLY A 264 -10.52 3.70 5.04
CA GLY A 264 -9.35 4.30 4.39
C GLY A 264 -9.46 5.80 4.05
N ILE A 265 -8.57 6.27 3.17
CA ILE A 265 -8.53 7.68 2.70
C ILE A 265 -9.71 7.97 1.77
N SER A 266 -10.16 6.99 0.98
CA SER A 266 -11.31 7.10 0.08
C SER A 266 -12.65 7.11 0.81
N THR A 267 -12.84 8.16 1.61
CA THR A 267 -14.10 8.49 2.29
C THR A 267 -15.07 9.25 1.38
N THR A 268 -14.72 9.50 0.10
CA THR A 268 -15.73 9.83 -0.91
C THR A 268 -16.54 8.62 -1.35
N GLY A 269 -16.68 7.59 -0.51
CA GLY A 269 -17.95 6.93 -0.16
C GLY A 269 -18.78 6.32 -1.30
N PHE A 270 -18.25 6.28 -2.51
CA PHE A 270 -18.91 5.84 -3.72
C PHE A 270 -18.10 4.72 -4.35
N GLN A 271 -18.38 3.51 -3.88
CA GLN A 271 -17.90 2.28 -4.47
C GLN A 271 -18.49 2.13 -5.89
N ARG A 272 -17.70 1.61 -6.83
CA ARG A 272 -18.21 1.23 -8.16
C ARG A 272 -19.34 0.23 -8.02
N ASP A 273 -20.33 0.32 -8.92
CA ASP A 273 -21.54 -0.51 -8.94
C ASP A 273 -22.48 -0.41 -7.72
N GLN A 274 -22.26 0.57 -6.83
CA GLN A 274 -23.17 0.87 -5.72
C GLN A 274 -24.07 2.07 -6.03
N THR A 275 -25.29 2.03 -5.50
CA THR A 275 -26.28 3.12 -5.65
C THR A 275 -26.36 3.90 -4.35
N TYR A 276 -26.24 5.23 -4.46
CA TYR A 276 -26.25 6.12 -3.31
C TYR A 276 -27.42 7.10 -3.35
N GLU A 277 -28.02 7.35 -2.19
CA GLU A 277 -29.03 8.40 -2.05
C GLU A 277 -28.35 9.72 -1.69
N ALA A 278 -28.46 10.70 -2.58
CA ALA A 278 -27.98 12.06 -2.33
C ALA A 278 -29.15 13.01 -2.13
N THR A 279 -29.01 13.94 -1.19
CA THR A 279 -29.94 15.07 -1.04
C THR A 279 -29.42 16.25 -1.84
N VAL A 280 -30.21 16.73 -2.81
CA VAL A 280 -29.88 17.96 -3.55
C VAL A 280 -30.15 19.15 -2.64
N GLU A 281 -29.09 19.78 -2.11
CA GLU A 281 -29.21 20.93 -1.20
C GLU A 281 -29.49 22.24 -1.94
N SER A 282 -29.04 22.36 -3.20
CA SER A 282 -29.37 23.51 -4.07
C SER A 282 -29.17 23.18 -5.55
N VAL A 283 -29.82 23.95 -6.43
CA VAL A 283 -29.68 23.86 -7.89
C VAL A 283 -29.21 25.22 -8.40
N ALA A 284 -28.07 25.27 -9.07
CA ALA A 284 -27.38 26.52 -9.41
C ALA A 284 -27.91 27.21 -10.69
N ASP A 285 -28.50 26.47 -11.62
CA ASP A 285 -28.85 26.94 -12.97
C ASP A 285 -30.33 27.25 -13.18
N GLY A 286 -31.18 27.04 -12.18
CA GLY A 286 -32.55 27.58 -12.14
C GLY A 286 -33.56 26.96 -13.11
N ASP A 287 -33.18 25.97 -13.91
CA ASP A 287 -34.08 25.33 -14.87
C ASP A 287 -34.72 24.07 -14.27
N THR A 288 -35.65 24.26 -13.33
CA THR A 288 -36.53 23.18 -12.88
C THR A 288 -37.74 23.08 -13.82
N PHE A 289 -37.85 21.97 -14.55
CA PHE A 289 -39.08 21.58 -15.24
C PHE A 289 -40.15 21.19 -14.21
N THR A 290 -41.32 21.82 -14.31
CA THR A 290 -42.57 21.42 -13.63
C THR A 290 -43.27 20.27 -14.33
#